data_AF-J5RXU5-F1
#
_entry.id   AF-J5RXU5-F1
#
_cell.length_a   1.000
_cell.length_b   1.000
_cell.length_c   1.000
_cell.angle_alpha   90.00
_cell.angle_beta   90.00
_cell.angle_gamma   90.00
#
_symmetry.space_group_name_H-M   'P 1'
#
loop_
_entity.id
_entity.type
_entity.pdbx_description
1 polymer ?
#
loop_
_entity_poly.entity_id
_entity_poly.type
_entity_poly.pdbx_seq_one_letter_code
_entity_poly.pdbx_strand_id
1 'polypeptide(L)'
;MDVSFLTKTVQINGNQFKILLQNGQGECALIALANVLLISPVHARYAQELSSLVQKKETVTLNELVQTLADMGAQNANGMSVDRQQLIQILPQLYSGLNINPEFNGSFEDGMEMSIFRLYNVGIVHGWIIDGDNDPSAYEHVSKYSYMGAQKVLVQSYEIQKNKAQFGNAEQIQSDATYLKSFLARSATQLTDYGLSHLREILVERSYAVLFRNDHFCTLYKNNGELFTLVTDTTYRNRKDITWQSLKSVNGSQDSYYTGNFIPTSLERTDTTATGQNESYISNPFSDQNAGRVASNQVNSGASGVQQIEDDEELARRLQEQEDLRAANNMQNGYANNSRNHPRERFERPDKHSKKNKFLSFNESNDGKNRKRDKLKKSCTIM
;
A
#
# COMPACT_ATOMS: atom_id res chain seq x y z
N MET A 1 1.83 -19.76 -15.96
CA MET A 1 3.19 -19.18 -15.84
C MET A 1 3.65 -19.53 -14.45
N ASP A 2 4.75 -20.27 -14.33
CA ASP A 2 5.30 -20.60 -13.01
C ASP A 2 5.88 -19.35 -12.36
N VAL A 3 5.29 -18.96 -11.23
CA VAL A 3 5.81 -17.86 -10.42
C VAL A 3 7.16 -18.30 -9.83
N SER A 4 8.19 -17.47 -9.99
CA SER A 4 9.54 -17.76 -9.49
C SER A 4 10.14 -16.56 -8.77
N PHE A 5 10.76 -16.79 -7.62
CA PHE A 5 11.31 -15.77 -6.73
C PHE A 5 12.84 -15.75 -6.81
N LEU A 6 13.42 -14.55 -6.86
CA LEU A 6 14.88 -14.37 -6.83
C LEU A 6 15.40 -14.46 -5.38
N THR A 7 16.61 -15.02 -5.20
CA THR A 7 17.16 -15.29 -3.84
C THR A 7 18.39 -14.46 -3.45
N LYS A 8 18.29 -13.39 -2.65
CA LYS A 8 19.41 -12.47 -2.37
C LYS A 8 20.27 -12.94 -1.20
N THR A 9 21.59 -12.94 -1.36
CA THR A 9 22.50 -13.15 -0.23
C THR A 9 22.66 -11.87 0.58
N VAL A 10 22.35 -11.94 1.87
CA VAL A 10 22.45 -10.83 2.84
C VAL A 10 23.29 -11.27 4.03
N GLN A 11 23.91 -10.32 4.72
CA GLN A 11 24.66 -10.60 5.95
C GLN A 11 23.99 -9.88 7.10
N ILE A 12 23.43 -10.61 8.07
CA ILE A 12 22.71 -10.05 9.22
C ILE A 12 23.49 -10.39 10.49
N ASN A 13 23.91 -9.38 11.24
CA ASN A 13 24.71 -9.54 12.46
C ASN A 13 25.93 -10.45 12.27
N GLY A 14 26.64 -10.30 11.16
CA GLY A 14 27.82 -11.11 10.79
C GLY A 14 27.52 -12.47 10.14
N ASN A 15 26.31 -13.00 10.27
CA ASN A 15 25.91 -14.29 9.67
C ASN A 15 25.41 -14.11 8.23
N GLN A 16 25.80 -15.02 7.34
CA GLN A 16 25.36 -14.99 5.95
C GLN A 16 24.05 -15.77 5.79
N PHE A 17 23.03 -15.11 5.24
CA PHE A 17 21.73 -15.68 4.92
C PHE A 17 21.40 -15.46 3.45
N LYS A 18 20.43 -16.22 2.95
CA LYS A 18 19.88 -16.02 1.62
C LYS A 18 18.37 -15.88 1.74
N ILE A 19 17.86 -14.71 1.34
CA ILE A 19 16.45 -14.32 1.47
C ILE A 19 15.75 -14.38 0.12
N LEU A 20 14.43 -14.49 0.12
CA LEU A 20 13.58 -14.44 -1.06
C LEU A 20 13.14 -12.98 -1.33
N LEU A 21 13.19 -12.59 -2.60
CA LEU A 21 12.76 -11.29 -3.09
C LEU A 21 11.38 -11.39 -3.75
N GLN A 22 10.64 -10.28 -3.71
CA GLN A 22 9.30 -10.18 -4.29
C GLN A 22 9.33 -9.70 -5.74
N ASN A 23 8.41 -10.18 -6.57
CA ASN A 23 8.40 -9.89 -8.02
C ASN A 23 7.62 -8.62 -8.40
N GLY A 24 7.63 -7.57 -7.56
CA GLY A 24 7.02 -6.28 -7.86
C GLY A 24 5.48 -6.21 -7.86
N GLN A 25 4.78 -7.34 -7.94
CA GLN A 25 3.32 -7.42 -7.72
C GLN A 25 3.09 -7.76 -6.24
N GLY A 26 2.57 -6.80 -5.48
CA GLY A 26 2.31 -6.94 -4.05
C GLY A 26 1.29 -8.04 -3.76
N GLU A 27 1.74 -9.01 -2.98
CA GLU A 27 1.04 -9.92 -2.04
C GLU A 27 2.05 -11.04 -1.74
N CYS A 28 2.75 -10.93 -0.60
CA CYS A 28 3.91 -11.80 -0.34
C CYS A 28 3.97 -12.29 1.10
N ALA A 29 2.81 -12.55 1.74
CA ALA A 29 2.75 -13.15 3.07
C ALA A 29 3.60 -14.44 3.14
N LEU A 30 3.57 -15.23 2.06
CA LEU A 30 4.42 -16.42 1.92
C LEU A 30 5.91 -16.10 1.94
N ILE A 31 6.33 -15.03 1.27
CA ILE A 31 7.73 -14.58 1.22
C ILE A 31 8.16 -14.00 2.56
N ALA A 32 7.31 -13.19 3.20
CA ALA A 32 7.57 -12.65 4.53
C ALA A 32 7.73 -13.79 5.56
N LEU A 33 6.84 -14.80 5.52
CA LEU A 33 6.91 -16.00 6.33
C LEU A 33 8.20 -16.79 6.06
N ALA A 34 8.50 -17.09 4.80
CA ALA A 34 9.70 -17.83 4.42
C ALA A 34 10.98 -17.08 4.82
N ASN A 35 11.02 -15.76 4.66
CA ASN A 35 12.14 -14.95 5.08
C ASN A 35 12.33 -14.94 6.59
N VAL A 36 11.25 -14.88 7.38
CA VAL A 36 11.35 -15.04 8.85
C VAL A 36 11.96 -16.40 9.19
N LEU A 37 11.49 -17.48 8.57
CA LEU A 37 12.02 -18.83 8.82
C LEU A 37 13.50 -18.96 8.43
N LEU A 38 13.92 -18.31 7.35
CA LEU A 38 15.31 -18.33 6.86
C LEU A 38 16.29 -17.56 7.75
N ILE A 39 15.87 -16.43 8.33
CA ILE A 39 16.76 -15.54 9.08
C ILE A 39 16.66 -15.69 10.60
N SER A 40 15.54 -16.22 11.11
CA SER A 40 15.30 -16.32 12.53
C SER A 40 16.12 -17.45 13.17
N PRO A 41 17.01 -17.16 14.14
CA PRO A 41 17.83 -18.19 14.79
C PRO A 41 16.99 -19.25 15.51
N VAL A 42 15.82 -18.88 16.03
CA VAL A 42 14.88 -19.78 16.71
C VAL A 42 14.37 -20.86 15.75
N HIS A 43 14.18 -20.51 14.48
CA HIS A 43 13.65 -21.40 13.45
C HIS A 43 14.75 -22.10 12.65
N ALA A 44 16.04 -21.84 12.90
CA ALA A 44 17.14 -22.34 12.08
C ALA A 44 17.22 -23.89 12.00
N ARG A 45 16.86 -24.59 13.08
CA ARG A 45 16.79 -26.07 13.07
C ARG A 45 15.63 -26.60 12.25
N TYR A 46 14.54 -25.85 12.23
CA TYR A 46 13.31 -26.22 11.54
C TYR A 46 13.38 -25.88 10.04
N ALA A 47 13.99 -24.75 9.71
CA ALA A 47 14.11 -24.23 8.35
C ALA A 47 15.32 -24.79 7.58
N GLN A 48 15.89 -25.93 7.96
CA GLN A 48 17.10 -26.48 7.32
C GLN A 48 16.87 -26.89 5.86
N GLU A 49 15.72 -27.52 5.57
CA GLU A 49 15.35 -27.91 4.20
C GLU A 49 15.17 -26.67 3.32
N LEU A 50 14.44 -25.67 3.82
CA LEU A 50 14.25 -24.38 3.13
C LEU A 50 15.58 -23.65 2.90
N SER A 51 16.43 -23.58 3.90
CA SER A 51 17.76 -22.97 3.79
C SER A 51 18.60 -23.65 2.72
N SER A 52 18.58 -25.00 2.69
CA SER A 52 19.31 -25.80 1.71
C SER A 52 18.80 -25.58 0.28
N LEU A 53 17.47 -25.47 0.10
CA LEU A 53 16.86 -25.18 -1.20
C LEU A 53 17.30 -23.81 -1.73
N VAL A 54 17.14 -22.77 -0.89
CA VAL A 54 17.45 -21.39 -1.27
C VAL A 54 18.95 -21.21 -1.51
N GLN A 55 19.81 -21.87 -0.74
CA GLN A 55 21.26 -21.76 -0.91
C GLN A 55 21.75 -22.32 -2.24
N LYS A 56 21.17 -23.45 -2.70
CA LYS A 56 21.55 -24.13 -3.96
C LYS A 56 21.03 -23.43 -5.22
N LYS A 57 19.92 -22.70 -5.14
CA LYS A 57 19.26 -22.11 -6.32
C LYS A 57 19.28 -20.59 -6.29
N GLU A 58 19.51 -19.95 -7.43
CA GLU A 58 19.35 -18.49 -7.54
C GLU A 58 17.89 -18.07 -7.66
N THR A 59 17.05 -18.95 -8.19
CA THR A 59 15.62 -18.75 -8.38
C THR A 59 14.84 -19.94 -7.80
N VAL A 60 13.82 -19.66 -6.98
CA VAL A 60 12.96 -20.67 -6.35
C VAL A 60 11.55 -20.53 -6.89
N THR A 61 10.92 -21.61 -7.36
CA THR A 61 9.54 -21.55 -7.85
C THR A 61 8.54 -21.56 -6.69
N LEU A 62 7.34 -21.02 -6.92
CA LEU A 62 6.26 -21.04 -5.93
C LEU A 62 5.93 -22.47 -5.49
N ASN A 63 5.85 -23.42 -6.43
CA ASN A 63 5.55 -24.81 -6.10
C ASN A 63 6.65 -25.41 -5.22
N GLU A 64 7.93 -25.20 -5.53
CA GLU A 64 9.03 -25.69 -4.68
C GLU A 64 8.98 -25.10 -3.27
N LEU A 65 8.71 -23.80 -3.16
CA LEU A 65 8.57 -23.13 -1.88
C LEU A 65 7.40 -23.71 -1.07
N VAL A 66 6.25 -23.91 -1.70
CA VAL A 66 5.04 -24.47 -1.08
C VAL A 66 5.26 -25.91 -0.63
N GLN A 67 5.87 -26.76 -1.47
CA GLN A 67 6.18 -28.15 -1.10
C GLN A 67 7.10 -28.20 0.11
N THR A 68 8.18 -27.41 0.09
CA THR A 68 9.16 -27.37 1.19
C THR A 68 8.53 -26.85 2.48
N LEU A 69 7.71 -25.80 2.41
CA LEU A 69 6.98 -25.30 3.56
C LEU A 69 5.99 -26.35 4.08
N ALA A 70 5.22 -26.99 3.22
CA ALA A 70 4.27 -28.04 3.61
C ALA A 70 4.97 -29.24 4.28
N ASP A 71 6.12 -29.66 3.76
CA ASP A 71 6.93 -30.74 4.34
C ASP A 71 7.41 -30.37 5.74
N MET A 72 7.91 -29.14 5.92
CA MET A 72 8.26 -28.62 7.24
C MET A 72 7.02 -28.54 8.15
N GLY A 73 5.89 -28.02 7.68
CA GLY A 73 4.65 -27.91 8.45
C GLY A 73 4.15 -29.26 8.97
N ALA A 74 4.23 -30.30 8.13
CA ALA A 74 3.87 -31.66 8.49
C ALA A 74 4.81 -32.28 9.54
N GLN A 75 6.11 -31.94 9.52
CA GLN A 75 7.09 -32.41 10.49
C GLN A 75 6.95 -31.75 11.88
N ASN A 76 6.46 -30.49 11.93
CA ASN A 76 6.32 -29.69 13.17
C ASN A 76 4.89 -29.64 13.70
N ALA A 77 4.05 -30.57 13.26
CA ALA A 77 2.77 -30.89 13.87
C ALA A 77 3.00 -31.37 15.32
N ASN A 78 3.21 -30.44 16.25
CA ASN A 78 3.39 -30.65 17.69
C ASN A 78 2.11 -31.23 18.34
N GLY A 79 1.71 -32.44 17.92
CA GLY A 79 0.46 -33.12 18.30
C GLY A 79 -0.77 -32.75 17.47
N MET A 80 -0.68 -31.79 16.55
CA MET A 80 -1.80 -31.33 15.72
C MET A 80 -1.66 -31.94 14.33
N SER A 81 -2.47 -32.95 13.97
CA SER A 81 -2.37 -33.64 12.68
C SER A 81 -2.78 -32.71 11.53
N VAL A 82 -1.86 -31.86 11.09
CA VAL A 82 -2.07 -31.05 9.89
C VAL A 82 -1.70 -31.93 8.70
N ASP A 83 -2.69 -32.21 7.84
CA ASP A 83 -2.45 -32.94 6.62
C ASP A 83 -1.58 -32.08 5.69
N ARG A 84 -0.43 -32.63 5.28
CA ARG A 84 0.47 -32.05 4.27
C ARG A 84 -0.32 -31.61 3.04
N GLN A 85 -1.31 -32.40 2.63
CA GLN A 85 -2.09 -32.10 1.43
C GLN A 85 -2.96 -30.84 1.61
N GLN A 86 -3.45 -30.60 2.82
CA GLN A 86 -4.18 -29.39 3.17
C GLN A 86 -3.26 -28.16 3.14
N LEU A 87 -2.02 -28.27 3.64
CA LEU A 87 -1.04 -27.17 3.55
C LEU A 87 -0.69 -26.81 2.10
N ILE A 88 -0.53 -27.80 1.22
CA ILE A 88 -0.28 -27.55 -0.20
C ILE A 88 -1.43 -26.79 -0.87
N GLN A 89 -2.67 -26.95 -0.39
CA GLN A 89 -3.82 -26.22 -0.91
C GLN A 89 -3.92 -24.79 -0.35
N ILE A 90 -3.54 -24.57 0.91
CA ILE A 90 -3.71 -23.27 1.57
C ILE A 90 -2.49 -22.35 1.38
N LEU A 91 -1.25 -22.87 1.39
CA LEU A 91 -0.04 -22.06 1.23
C LEU A 91 0.00 -21.20 -0.05
N PRO A 92 -0.52 -21.65 -1.21
CA PRO A 92 -0.65 -20.79 -2.39
C PRO A 92 -1.55 -19.57 -2.16
N GLN A 93 -2.54 -19.65 -1.27
CA GLN A 93 -3.41 -18.52 -0.92
C GLN A 93 -2.64 -17.41 -0.18
N LEU A 94 -1.54 -17.74 0.51
CA LEU A 94 -0.62 -16.73 1.08
C LEU A 94 0.15 -15.95 0.01
N TYR A 95 0.17 -16.44 -1.23
CA TYR A 95 0.77 -15.75 -2.36
C TYR A 95 -0.26 -15.00 -3.21
N SER A 96 -1.45 -15.57 -3.45
CA SER A 96 -2.45 -14.99 -4.35
C SER A 96 -3.42 -13.99 -3.70
N GLY A 97 -3.18 -13.64 -2.44
CA GLY A 97 -4.04 -12.73 -1.69
C GLY A 97 -4.58 -13.42 -0.45
N LEU A 98 -3.90 -13.17 0.67
CA LEU A 98 -4.32 -13.64 1.97
C LEU A 98 -5.53 -12.81 2.39
N ASN A 99 -6.65 -13.45 2.72
CA ASN A 99 -7.84 -12.75 3.22
C ASN A 99 -7.67 -12.39 4.71
N ILE A 100 -6.60 -11.65 5.03
CA ILE A 100 -6.42 -11.11 6.36
C ILE A 100 -7.35 -9.93 6.53
N ASN A 101 -8.07 -9.95 7.66
CA ASN A 101 -8.88 -8.85 8.07
C ASN A 101 -8.35 -8.28 9.41
N PRO A 102 -7.56 -7.18 9.38
CA PRO A 102 -7.06 -6.56 10.60
C PRO A 102 -8.22 -5.89 11.37
N GLU A 103 -8.18 -5.97 12.69
CA GLU A 103 -9.08 -5.29 13.61
C GLU A 103 -8.44 -4.04 14.18
N PHE A 104 -9.19 -2.96 14.33
CA PHE A 104 -8.61 -1.67 14.75
C PHE A 104 -8.21 -1.61 16.23
N ASN A 105 -8.34 -2.70 16.97
CA ASN A 105 -7.82 -2.92 18.32
C ASN A 105 -6.37 -3.50 18.33
N GLY A 106 -5.83 -3.92 17.18
CA GLY A 106 -4.50 -4.53 17.06
C GLY A 106 -4.49 -6.06 16.87
N SER A 107 -5.65 -6.72 16.91
CA SER A 107 -5.78 -8.14 16.55
C SER A 107 -6.16 -8.35 15.09
N PHE A 108 -6.14 -9.60 14.66
CA PHE A 108 -6.69 -10.03 13.38
C PHE A 108 -7.92 -10.89 13.62
N GLU A 109 -8.87 -10.87 12.67
CA GLU A 109 -9.97 -11.83 12.67
C GLU A 109 -9.42 -13.26 12.59
N ASP A 110 -9.97 -14.17 13.41
CA ASP A 110 -9.53 -15.55 13.46
C ASP A 110 -9.87 -16.29 12.15
N GLY A 111 -8.83 -16.58 11.36
CA GLY A 111 -8.91 -17.30 10.09
C GLY A 111 -7.99 -18.52 10.00
N MET A 112 -8.13 -19.27 8.90
CA MET A 112 -7.20 -20.38 8.57
C MET A 112 -5.78 -19.85 8.31
N GLU A 113 -5.70 -18.64 7.79
CA GLU A 113 -4.50 -17.85 7.53
C GLU A 113 -3.69 -17.64 8.81
N MET A 114 -4.35 -17.27 9.91
CA MET A 114 -3.72 -17.11 11.22
C MET A 114 -3.24 -18.45 11.80
N SER A 115 -3.91 -19.55 11.44
CA SER A 115 -3.52 -20.90 11.87
C SER A 115 -2.20 -21.32 11.22
N ILE A 116 -1.90 -20.84 10.00
CA ILE A 116 -0.60 -21.06 9.35
C ILE A 116 0.51 -20.36 10.12
N PHE A 117 0.37 -19.09 10.45
CA PHE A 117 1.38 -18.37 11.24
C PHE A 117 1.63 -19.04 12.60
N ARG A 118 0.56 -19.50 13.26
CA ARG A 118 0.63 -20.29 14.50
C ARG A 118 1.38 -21.62 14.32
N LEU A 119 1.13 -22.35 13.22
CA LEU A 119 1.79 -23.63 12.92
C LEU A 119 3.30 -23.49 12.72
N TYR A 120 3.74 -22.42 12.04
CA TYR A 120 5.16 -22.15 11.84
C TYR A 120 5.81 -21.39 13.02
N ASN A 121 5.07 -21.15 14.11
CA ASN A 121 5.51 -20.36 15.27
C ASN A 121 6.00 -18.94 14.90
N VAL A 122 5.46 -18.36 13.83
CA VAL A 122 5.80 -17.01 13.37
C VAL A 122 4.71 -16.04 13.80
N GLY A 123 5.10 -14.98 14.52
CA GLY A 123 4.18 -13.91 14.89
C GLY A 123 3.77 -13.07 13.69
N ILE A 124 2.50 -12.69 13.62
CA ILE A 124 1.97 -11.70 12.68
C ILE A 124 1.40 -10.53 13.46
N VAL A 125 1.70 -9.31 13.00
CA VAL A 125 1.33 -8.07 13.67
C VAL A 125 0.90 -7.02 12.64
N HIS A 126 0.12 -6.03 13.07
CA HIS A 126 -0.16 -4.82 12.30
C HIS A 126 -0.20 -3.61 13.24
N GLY A 127 0.02 -2.42 12.69
CA GLY A 127 -0.01 -1.17 13.45
C GLY A 127 -1.21 -0.30 13.11
N TRP A 128 -2.27 -0.89 12.55
CA TRP A 128 -3.48 -0.17 12.18
C TRP A 128 -4.45 -0.10 13.37
N ILE A 129 -4.08 0.68 14.39
CA ILE A 129 -4.76 0.66 15.69
C ILE A 129 -5.31 2.05 16.00
N ILE A 130 -6.57 2.13 16.44
CA ILE A 130 -7.13 3.39 16.90
C ILE A 130 -6.63 3.72 18.31
N ASP A 131 -6.23 4.97 18.49
CA ASP A 131 -5.75 5.50 19.76
C ASP A 131 -6.93 5.81 20.68
N GLY A 132 -7.02 5.10 21.80
CA GLY A 132 -8.06 5.31 22.81
C GLY A 132 -7.83 6.52 23.71
N ASP A 133 -6.59 6.98 23.85
CA ASP A 133 -6.23 8.09 24.73
C ASP A 133 -6.54 9.44 24.07
N ASN A 134 -6.31 9.53 22.75
CA ASN A 134 -6.57 10.75 21.99
C ASN A 134 -8.06 10.97 21.67
N ASP A 135 -8.81 9.91 21.37
CA ASP A 135 -10.22 10.01 20.99
C ASP A 135 -11.05 8.83 21.54
N PRO A 136 -11.46 8.88 22.82
CA PRO A 136 -12.23 7.80 23.45
C PRO A 136 -13.56 7.53 22.76
N SER A 137 -14.18 8.57 22.18
CA SER A 137 -15.44 8.43 21.43
C SER A 137 -15.21 7.66 20.14
N ALA A 138 -14.20 8.03 19.33
CA ALA A 138 -13.89 7.27 18.14
C ALA A 138 -13.44 5.84 18.47
N TYR A 139 -12.71 5.63 19.57
CA TYR A 139 -12.29 4.30 20.01
C TYR A 139 -13.48 3.36 20.23
N GLU A 140 -14.51 3.77 20.95
CA GLU A 140 -15.73 2.97 21.20
C GLU A 140 -16.47 2.59 19.90
N HIS A 141 -16.44 3.49 18.91
CA HIS A 141 -17.11 3.28 17.63
C HIS A 141 -16.28 2.50 16.61
N VAL A 142 -14.95 2.51 16.70
CA VAL A 142 -14.05 1.96 15.67
C VAL A 142 -13.32 0.69 16.14
N SER A 143 -12.87 0.60 17.39
CA SER A 143 -11.99 -0.47 17.89
C SER A 143 -12.55 -1.89 17.70
N LYS A 144 -13.87 -2.04 17.77
CA LYS A 144 -14.60 -3.31 17.60
C LYS A 144 -14.75 -3.76 16.14
N TYR A 145 -14.39 -2.92 15.18
CA TYR A 145 -14.54 -3.24 13.76
C TYR A 145 -13.23 -3.76 13.17
N SER A 146 -13.40 -4.74 12.29
CA SER A 146 -12.39 -5.15 11.33
C SER A 146 -12.44 -4.29 10.08
N TYR A 147 -11.38 -4.28 9.27
CA TYR A 147 -11.33 -3.52 8.02
C TYR A 147 -12.50 -3.84 7.08
N MET A 148 -12.78 -5.12 6.82
CA MET A 148 -13.93 -5.52 6.00
C MET A 148 -15.27 -5.16 6.67
N GLY A 149 -15.34 -5.29 8.00
CA GLY A 149 -16.51 -4.88 8.78
C GLY A 149 -16.81 -3.38 8.61
N ALA A 150 -15.77 -2.55 8.69
CA ALA A 150 -15.86 -1.12 8.49
C ALA A 150 -16.28 -0.75 7.07
N GLN A 151 -15.70 -1.39 6.05
CA GLN A 151 -16.12 -1.19 4.66
C GLN A 151 -17.60 -1.52 4.46
N LYS A 152 -18.08 -2.63 5.04
CA LYS A 152 -19.48 -3.03 4.98
C LYS A 152 -20.39 -1.98 5.63
N VAL A 153 -20.04 -1.47 6.80
CA VAL A 153 -20.80 -0.41 7.48
C VAL A 153 -20.84 0.87 6.64
N LEU A 154 -19.74 1.26 6.00
CA LEU A 154 -19.69 2.43 5.12
C LEU A 154 -20.60 2.29 3.90
N VAL A 155 -20.61 1.11 3.27
CA VAL A 155 -21.52 0.80 2.14
C VAL A 155 -22.98 0.83 2.60
N GLN A 156 -23.30 0.20 3.74
CA GLN A 156 -24.65 0.23 4.32
C GLN A 156 -25.10 1.65 4.64
N SER A 157 -24.23 2.48 5.23
CA SER A 157 -24.51 3.89 5.49
C SER A 157 -24.82 4.66 4.21
N TYR A 158 -24.09 4.38 3.12
CA TYR A 158 -24.35 4.99 1.82
C TYR A 158 -25.70 4.57 1.21
N GLU A 159 -26.08 3.29 1.36
CA GLU A 159 -27.36 2.78 0.90
C GLU A 159 -28.55 3.38 1.67
N ILE A 160 -28.40 3.55 2.99
CA ILE A 160 -29.39 4.23 3.82
C ILE A 160 -29.56 5.69 3.38
N GLN A 161 -28.46 6.42 3.17
CA GLN A 161 -28.50 7.81 2.69
C GLN A 161 -29.19 7.94 1.33
N LYS A 162 -29.07 6.93 0.47
CA LYS A 162 -29.76 6.88 -0.84
C LYS A 162 -31.18 6.29 -0.78
N ASN A 163 -31.73 6.03 0.42
CA ASN A 163 -33.04 5.41 0.65
C ASN A 163 -33.23 4.08 -0.11
N LYS A 164 -32.14 3.32 -0.31
CA LYS A 164 -32.18 2.05 -1.06
C LYS A 164 -32.46 0.83 -0.17
N ALA A 165 -32.16 0.94 1.12
CA ALA A 165 -32.32 -0.14 2.08
C ALA A 165 -32.67 0.42 3.47
N GLN A 166 -33.47 -0.33 4.22
CA GLN A 166 -33.84 0.01 5.59
C GLN A 166 -33.31 -1.07 6.52
N PHE A 167 -32.37 -0.70 7.38
CA PHE A 167 -31.76 -1.59 8.37
C PHE A 167 -32.30 -1.24 9.75
N GLY A 168 -32.57 -2.25 10.59
CA GLY A 168 -33.11 -2.05 11.95
C GLY A 168 -32.18 -1.26 12.88
N ASN A 169 -30.89 -1.18 12.56
CA ASN A 169 -29.84 -0.48 13.29
C ASN A 169 -29.29 0.74 12.52
N ALA A 170 -30.11 1.41 11.71
CA ALA A 170 -29.68 2.50 10.84
C ALA A 170 -28.99 3.67 11.57
N GLU A 171 -29.47 4.07 12.76
CA GLU A 171 -28.87 5.16 13.54
C GLU A 171 -27.44 4.83 13.99
N GLN A 172 -27.24 3.60 14.48
CA GLN A 172 -25.91 3.13 14.87
C GLN A 172 -24.96 3.06 13.67
N ILE A 173 -25.43 2.51 12.53
CA ILE A 173 -24.63 2.43 11.30
C ILE A 173 -24.17 3.82 10.85
N GLN A 174 -25.04 4.84 10.90
CA GLN A 174 -24.68 6.21 10.51
C GLN A 174 -23.69 6.87 11.47
N SER A 175 -23.85 6.64 12.78
CA SER A 175 -22.90 7.11 13.79
C SER A 175 -21.53 6.47 13.57
N ASP A 176 -21.47 5.14 13.54
CA ASP A 176 -20.24 4.37 13.37
C ASP A 176 -19.55 4.72 12.05
N ALA A 177 -20.30 4.85 10.95
CA ALA A 177 -19.77 5.23 9.64
C ALA A 177 -19.05 6.59 9.64
N THR A 178 -19.51 7.54 10.44
CA THR A 178 -18.87 8.86 10.53
C THR A 178 -17.48 8.77 11.16
N TYR A 179 -17.35 8.03 12.27
CA TYR A 179 -16.07 7.78 12.93
C TYR A 179 -15.14 6.91 12.08
N LEU A 180 -15.67 5.85 11.47
CA LEU A 180 -14.91 4.99 10.57
C LEU A 180 -14.36 5.77 9.38
N LYS A 181 -15.16 6.61 8.74
CA LYS A 181 -14.71 7.45 7.62
C LYS A 181 -13.60 8.41 8.02
N SER A 182 -13.74 9.06 9.18
CA SER A 182 -12.71 9.94 9.74
C SER A 182 -11.43 9.17 10.06
N PHE A 183 -11.53 7.99 10.67
CA PHE A 183 -10.39 7.13 10.98
C PHE A 183 -9.65 6.69 9.71
N LEU A 184 -10.35 6.09 8.74
CA LEU A 184 -9.74 5.63 7.48
C LEU A 184 -9.06 6.77 6.71
N ALA A 185 -9.62 7.99 6.77
CA ALA A 185 -9.01 9.16 6.15
C ALA A 185 -7.70 9.60 6.83
N ARG A 186 -7.61 9.45 8.16
CA ARG A 186 -6.41 9.76 8.95
C ARG A 186 -5.35 8.66 8.86
N SER A 187 -5.75 7.41 8.65
CA SER A 187 -4.88 6.23 8.65
C SER A 187 -4.68 5.62 7.27
N ALA A 188 -4.53 6.46 6.23
CA ALA A 188 -4.45 6.00 4.83
C ALA A 188 -3.28 5.01 4.57
N THR A 189 -2.21 5.08 5.37
CA THR A 189 -1.04 4.19 5.29
C THR A 189 -1.17 2.91 6.13
N GLN A 190 -2.39 2.58 6.60
CA GLN A 190 -2.70 1.40 7.43
C GLN A 190 -1.76 1.23 8.64
N LEU A 191 -1.27 2.35 9.17
CA LEU A 191 -0.36 2.43 10.30
C LEU A 191 -0.67 3.75 11.02
N THR A 192 -0.80 3.70 12.34
CA THR A 192 -1.03 4.88 13.19
C THR A 192 0.17 5.11 14.10
N ASP A 193 0.33 6.32 14.64
CA ASP A 193 1.43 6.62 15.56
C ASP A 193 1.32 5.80 16.87
N TYR A 194 0.09 5.64 17.35
CA TYR A 194 -0.22 4.73 18.46
C TYR A 194 0.14 3.28 18.11
N GLY A 195 -0.28 2.79 16.94
CA GLY A 195 0.04 1.44 16.49
C GLY A 195 1.53 1.20 16.30
N LEU A 196 2.30 2.20 15.85
CA LEU A 196 3.75 2.10 15.76
C LEU A 196 4.40 1.98 17.14
N SER A 197 3.91 2.72 18.13
CA SER A 197 4.37 2.62 19.52
C SER A 197 3.99 1.26 20.12
N HIS A 198 2.77 0.80 19.88
CA HIS A 198 2.30 -0.53 20.28
C HIS A 198 3.15 -1.66 19.68
N LEU A 199 3.52 -1.57 18.39
CA LEU A 199 4.42 -2.52 17.73
C LEU A 199 5.80 -2.57 18.40
N ARG A 200 6.31 -1.43 18.88
CA ARG A 200 7.58 -1.38 19.62
C ARG A 200 7.47 -2.04 20.99
N GLU A 201 6.31 -2.01 21.63
CA GLU A 201 6.10 -2.63 22.94
C GLU A 201 5.87 -4.14 22.85
N ILE A 202 5.02 -4.58 21.92
CA ILE A 202 4.63 -5.99 21.78
C ILE A 202 5.76 -6.87 21.23
N LEU A 203 6.60 -6.30 20.34
CA LEU A 203 7.66 -7.07 19.71
C LEU A 203 8.84 -7.23 20.67
N VAL A 204 9.27 -8.47 20.88
CA VAL A 204 10.42 -8.78 21.74
C VAL A 204 11.71 -8.33 21.06
N GLU A 205 12.65 -7.82 21.85
CA GLU A 205 13.96 -7.41 21.36
C GLU A 205 14.68 -8.57 20.65
N ARG A 206 15.28 -8.30 19.48
CA ARG A 206 15.92 -9.31 18.61
C ARG A 206 15.00 -10.43 18.12
N SER A 207 13.69 -10.20 18.09
CA SER A 207 12.71 -11.13 17.50
C SER A 207 12.25 -10.69 16.11
N TYR A 208 11.75 -11.66 15.35
CA TYR A 208 11.23 -11.48 14.00
C TYR A 208 9.72 -11.72 13.98
N ALA A 209 8.99 -10.92 13.22
CA ALA A 209 7.56 -11.08 12.98
C ALA A 209 7.23 -10.72 11.52
N VAL A 210 6.00 -11.00 11.10
CA VAL A 210 5.45 -10.51 9.84
C VAL A 210 4.56 -9.30 10.13
N LEU A 211 4.82 -8.18 9.47
CA LEU A 211 4.04 -6.96 9.56
C LEU A 211 3.11 -6.85 8.35
N PHE A 212 1.82 -6.63 8.62
CA PHE A 212 0.83 -6.23 7.61
C PHE A 212 0.71 -4.70 7.58
N ARG A 213 0.94 -4.10 6.40
CA ARG A 213 0.82 -2.65 6.15
C ARG A 213 0.62 -2.39 4.66
N ASN A 214 -0.29 -1.49 4.30
CA ASN A 214 -0.61 -1.11 2.92
C ASN A 214 -0.93 -2.30 2.02
N ASP A 215 -1.77 -3.22 2.50
CA ASP A 215 -2.11 -4.47 1.81
C ASP A 215 -0.88 -5.33 1.44
N HIS A 216 0.22 -5.13 2.17
CA HIS A 216 1.49 -5.79 1.94
C HIS A 216 2.05 -6.42 3.21
N PHE A 217 2.90 -7.41 3.02
CA PHE A 217 3.53 -8.18 4.09
C PHE A 217 5.04 -8.01 4.05
N CYS A 218 5.60 -7.58 5.17
CA CYS A 218 7.05 -7.43 5.29
C CYS A 218 7.56 -8.16 6.54
N THR A 219 8.80 -8.63 6.46
CA THR A 219 9.47 -9.21 7.62
C THR A 219 9.94 -8.07 8.53
N LEU A 220 9.42 -8.03 9.75
CA LEU A 220 9.73 -7.05 10.79
C LEU A 220 10.75 -7.63 11.76
N TYR A 221 11.68 -6.79 12.19
CA TYR A 221 12.70 -7.09 13.19
C TYR A 221 12.84 -5.94 14.18
N LYS A 222 13.03 -6.25 15.46
CA LYS A 222 13.34 -5.25 16.48
C LYS A 222 14.80 -5.31 16.90
N ASN A 223 15.48 -4.17 16.82
CA ASN A 223 16.86 -4.01 17.26
C ASN A 223 17.06 -2.69 18.03
N ASN A 224 17.61 -2.77 19.24
CA ASN A 224 17.85 -1.65 20.14
C ASN A 224 16.61 -0.77 20.35
N GLY A 225 15.42 -1.37 20.47
CA GLY A 225 14.16 -0.63 20.60
C GLY A 225 13.62 0.02 19.32
N GLU A 226 14.36 -0.04 18.20
CA GLU A 226 13.90 0.42 16.90
C GLU A 226 13.35 -0.74 16.05
N LEU A 227 12.42 -0.43 15.16
CA LEU A 227 11.80 -1.39 14.24
C LEU A 227 12.45 -1.28 12.85
N PHE A 228 12.67 -2.43 12.22
CA PHE A 228 13.26 -2.55 10.91
C PHE A 228 12.46 -3.52 10.05
N THR A 229 12.19 -3.15 8.80
CA THR A 229 11.57 -4.03 7.81
C THR A 229 12.62 -4.53 6.82
N LEU A 230 12.52 -5.81 6.44
CA LEU A 230 13.45 -6.42 5.50
C LEU A 230 13.17 -5.91 4.08
N VAL A 231 14.20 -5.46 3.39
CA VAL A 231 14.10 -4.99 2.01
C VAL A 231 14.09 -6.18 1.06
N THR A 232 12.91 -6.53 0.55
CA THR A 232 12.68 -7.66 -0.35
C THR A 232 12.52 -7.25 -1.81
N ASP A 233 12.66 -5.96 -2.14
CA ASP A 233 12.56 -5.48 -3.52
C ASP A 233 13.73 -5.97 -4.39
N THR A 234 13.40 -6.37 -5.61
CA THR A 234 14.34 -6.84 -6.64
C THR A 234 15.27 -5.74 -7.14
N THR A 235 14.86 -4.47 -7.07
CA THR A 235 15.70 -3.32 -7.43
C THR A 235 17.01 -3.28 -6.63
N TYR A 236 16.96 -3.67 -5.35
CA TYR A 236 18.12 -3.70 -4.45
C TYR A 236 18.83 -5.06 -4.43
N ARG A 237 18.58 -5.93 -5.42
CA ARG A 237 19.19 -7.26 -5.47
C ARG A 237 20.72 -7.23 -5.40
N ASN A 238 21.34 -6.38 -6.20
CA ASN A 238 22.79 -6.32 -6.34
C ASN A 238 23.47 -5.55 -5.18
N ARG A 239 22.68 -4.79 -4.42
CA ARG A 239 23.14 -3.97 -3.29
C ARG A 239 23.10 -4.75 -1.98
N LYS A 240 24.24 -5.33 -1.58
CA LYS A 240 24.38 -6.07 -0.31
C LYS A 240 24.39 -5.16 0.92
N ASP A 241 24.72 -3.89 0.71
CA ASP A 241 24.69 -2.79 1.66
C ASP A 241 23.27 -2.39 2.11
N ILE A 242 22.23 -2.76 1.36
CA ILE A 242 20.83 -2.50 1.72
C ILE A 242 20.15 -3.80 2.09
N THR A 243 19.88 -3.97 3.39
CA THR A 243 19.18 -5.14 3.92
C THR A 243 17.93 -4.74 4.68
N TRP A 244 18.00 -3.68 5.48
CA TRP A 244 16.91 -3.23 6.33
C TRP A 244 16.46 -1.82 5.94
N GLN A 245 15.20 -1.52 6.18
CA GLN A 245 14.65 -0.18 6.18
C GLN A 245 14.13 0.09 7.59
N SER A 246 14.50 1.20 8.21
CA SER A 246 13.96 1.54 9.53
C SER A 246 12.49 1.91 9.40
N LEU A 247 11.68 1.55 10.39
CA LEU A 247 10.28 1.93 10.51
C LEU A 247 10.14 2.90 11.70
N LYS A 248 10.48 4.17 11.46
CA LYS A 248 10.50 5.21 12.51
C LYS A 248 9.25 6.08 12.47
N SER A 249 8.65 6.23 11.29
CA SER A 249 7.55 7.15 11.04
C SER A 249 6.43 6.51 10.22
N VAL A 250 5.19 6.94 10.48
CA VAL A 250 4.01 6.45 9.74
C VAL A 250 4.08 6.80 8.25
N ASN A 251 4.62 7.96 7.91
CA ASN A 251 4.73 8.47 6.55
C ASN A 251 6.05 8.08 5.85
N GLY A 252 6.98 7.44 6.55
CA GLY A 252 8.30 7.08 6.03
C GLY A 252 9.29 8.23 5.88
N SER A 253 8.97 9.44 6.36
CA SER A 253 9.85 10.62 6.25
C SER A 253 11.17 10.49 7.02
N GLN A 254 11.17 9.70 8.09
CA GLN A 254 12.34 9.43 8.94
C GLN A 254 12.94 8.05 8.67
N ASP A 255 12.47 7.36 7.64
CA ASP A 255 12.89 5.99 7.34
C ASP A 255 14.13 6.03 6.43
N SER A 256 15.21 5.37 6.86
CA SER A 256 16.43 5.23 6.07
C SER A 256 16.78 3.77 5.86
N TYR A 257 17.63 3.50 4.86
CA TYR A 257 18.16 2.16 4.61
C TYR A 257 19.36 1.87 5.51
N TYR A 258 19.50 0.60 5.87
CA TYR A 258 20.52 0.09 6.75
C TYR A 258 21.13 -1.19 6.16
N THR A 259 22.42 -1.36 6.44
CA THR A 259 23.14 -2.62 6.25
C THR A 259 22.60 -3.69 7.20
N GLY A 260 22.92 -4.96 6.97
CA GLY A 260 22.45 -6.02 7.86
C GLY A 260 23.08 -6.05 9.27
N ASN A 261 24.06 -5.19 9.54
CA ASN A 261 24.58 -4.91 10.88
C ASN A 261 23.97 -3.63 11.50
N PHE A 262 22.86 -3.12 10.93
CA PHE A 262 22.16 -1.91 11.41
C PHE A 262 23.01 -0.64 11.37
N ILE A 263 23.94 -0.55 10.42
CA ILE A 263 24.67 0.68 10.11
C ILE A 263 23.90 1.43 9.01
N PRO A 264 23.58 2.72 9.18
CA PRO A 264 22.90 3.51 8.16
C PRO A 264 23.68 3.48 6.85
N THR A 265 22.99 3.17 5.76
CA THR A 265 23.56 3.22 4.42
C THR A 265 23.26 4.60 3.85
N SER A 266 24.30 5.42 3.65
CA SER A 266 24.16 6.62 2.83
C SER A 266 23.79 6.16 1.42
N LEU A 267 22.56 6.47 0.99
CA LEU A 267 22.23 6.50 -0.42
C LEU A 267 23.01 7.66 -1.04
N GLU A 268 24.33 7.53 -1.19
CA GLU A 268 25.00 8.31 -2.23
C GLU A 268 24.36 7.84 -3.53
N ARG A 269 23.56 8.72 -4.13
CA ARG A 269 23.23 8.61 -5.55
C ARG A 269 24.59 8.59 -6.25
N THR A 270 25.04 7.41 -6.64
CA THR A 270 26.18 7.27 -7.54
C THR A 270 25.70 7.71 -8.93
N ASP A 271 25.50 9.02 -9.08
CA ASP A 271 25.70 9.65 -10.37
C ASP A 271 27.20 9.71 -10.55
N THR A 272 27.71 8.82 -11.41
CA THR A 272 29.01 8.91 -12.08
C THR A 272 30.29 9.02 -11.22
N THR A 273 31.21 8.09 -11.53
CA THR A 273 32.66 8.19 -11.33
C THR A 273 33.22 9.62 -11.24
N ALA A 274 33.71 10.02 -10.07
CA ALA A 274 34.85 10.93 -9.98
C ALA A 274 35.54 10.80 -8.61
N THR A 275 36.82 10.45 -8.70
CA THR A 275 37.84 10.46 -7.64
C THR A 275 38.08 11.85 -7.06
N GLY A 276 38.22 11.94 -5.73
CA GLY A 276 39.23 12.79 -5.09
C GLY A 276 38.83 14.22 -4.64
N GLN A 277 38.75 14.38 -3.31
CA GLN A 277 39.26 15.50 -2.50
C GLN A 277 39.15 16.94 -3.04
N ASN A 278 38.29 17.77 -2.44
CA ASN A 278 38.69 18.95 -1.64
C ASN A 278 37.49 19.86 -1.31
N GLU A 279 37.54 20.45 -0.10
CA GLU A 279 36.73 21.59 0.34
C GLU A 279 36.82 22.76 -0.64
N SER A 280 35.70 23.38 -1.04
CA SER A 280 35.56 24.85 -1.18
C SER A 280 34.21 25.31 -1.76
N TYR A 281 33.59 26.25 -1.04
CA TYR A 281 32.76 27.39 -1.44
C TYR A 281 31.58 27.20 -2.42
N ILE A 282 30.38 27.42 -1.86
CA ILE A 282 29.13 27.78 -2.55
C ILE A 282 29.38 28.96 -3.51
N SER A 283 29.13 28.77 -4.80
CA SER A 283 29.07 29.86 -5.78
C SER A 283 27.75 29.80 -6.56
N ASN A 284 27.04 30.93 -6.57
CA ASN A 284 25.70 31.11 -7.13
C ASN A 284 25.69 31.00 -8.67
N PRO A 285 24.67 30.39 -9.28
CA PRO A 285 24.61 30.09 -10.72
C PRO A 285 24.20 31.28 -11.61
N PHE A 286 24.40 32.53 -11.17
CA PHE A 286 23.91 33.73 -11.88
C PHE A 286 24.98 34.80 -12.16
N SER A 287 26.28 34.49 -12.06
CA SER A 287 27.32 35.45 -12.45
C SER A 287 27.69 35.32 -13.92
N ASP A 288 27.17 36.26 -14.72
CA ASP A 288 27.52 36.52 -16.10
C ASP A 288 28.90 37.21 -16.17
N GLN A 289 29.91 36.55 -16.75
CA GLN A 289 31.19 37.16 -17.10
C GLN A 289 31.68 36.66 -18.45
N ASN A 290 31.15 37.28 -19.50
CA ASN A 290 31.66 37.19 -20.85
C ASN A 290 32.74 38.29 -21.05
N ALA A 291 34.02 37.90 -21.00
CA ALA A 291 35.11 38.76 -21.45
C ALA A 291 36.31 37.93 -21.97
N GLY A 292 36.43 37.86 -23.30
CA GLY A 292 37.71 37.98 -24.00
C GLY A 292 38.65 36.76 -24.07
N ARG A 293 38.61 36.08 -25.22
CA ARG A 293 39.74 35.60 -26.07
C ARG A 293 40.98 35.01 -25.37
N VAL A 294 41.40 33.81 -25.79
CA VAL A 294 42.50 33.57 -26.78
C VAL A 294 42.55 32.06 -27.12
N ALA A 295 42.81 31.80 -28.40
CA ALA A 295 42.90 30.49 -29.02
C ALA A 295 44.18 29.72 -28.68
N SER A 296 44.07 28.39 -28.61
CA SER A 296 45.11 27.48 -29.11
C SER A 296 44.52 26.10 -29.43
N ASN A 297 44.64 25.74 -30.72
CA ASN A 297 44.37 24.42 -31.27
C ASN A 297 45.26 23.34 -30.64
N GLN A 298 44.71 22.16 -30.36
CA GLN A 298 45.27 20.90 -30.87
C GLN A 298 44.25 19.77 -30.82
N VAL A 299 44.35 18.92 -31.84
CA VAL A 299 43.38 17.97 -32.39
C VAL A 299 43.70 16.56 -31.87
N ASN A 300 42.70 15.76 -31.46
CA ASN A 300 42.46 14.43 -32.04
C ASN A 300 41.12 13.75 -31.65
N SER A 301 40.31 13.49 -32.69
CA SER A 301 39.54 12.27 -32.96
C SER A 301 38.54 11.70 -31.94
N GLY A 302 37.24 11.88 -32.25
CA GLY A 302 36.10 11.15 -31.70
C GLY A 302 34.76 11.59 -32.32
N ALA A 303 34.71 11.71 -33.65
CA ALA A 303 33.56 12.25 -34.39
C ALA A 303 32.45 11.19 -34.55
N SER A 304 31.36 11.34 -33.78
CA SER A 304 30.05 10.74 -34.07
C SER A 304 28.89 11.40 -33.30
N GLY A 305 29.14 12.26 -32.30
CA GLY A 305 28.08 12.88 -31.47
C GLY A 305 27.68 14.31 -31.83
N VAL A 306 28.47 15.04 -32.63
CA VAL A 306 28.28 16.50 -32.80
C VAL A 306 27.19 16.85 -33.83
N GLN A 307 26.95 16.00 -34.84
CA GLN A 307 25.92 16.27 -35.86
C GLN A 307 24.49 16.02 -35.37
N GLN A 308 24.27 15.11 -34.42
CA GLN A 308 22.93 14.83 -33.89
C GLN A 308 22.42 15.91 -32.93
N ILE A 309 23.34 16.61 -32.25
CA ILE A 309 22.98 17.65 -31.27
C ILE A 309 22.49 18.92 -31.99
N GLU A 310 23.06 19.24 -33.16
CA GLU A 310 22.62 20.39 -33.98
C GLU A 310 21.21 20.15 -34.57
N ASP A 311 20.89 18.92 -35.01
CA ASP A 311 19.56 18.58 -35.54
C ASP A 311 18.46 18.60 -34.45
N ASP A 312 18.76 18.14 -33.24
CA ASP A 312 17.79 18.11 -32.12
C ASP A 312 17.50 19.53 -31.57
N GLU A 313 18.50 20.42 -31.55
CA GLU A 313 18.31 21.81 -31.09
C GLU A 313 17.44 22.62 -32.06
N GLU A 314 17.65 22.47 -33.37
CA GLU A 314 16.81 23.12 -34.39
C GLU A 314 15.38 22.60 -34.37
N LEU A 315 15.19 21.29 -34.15
CA LEU A 315 13.87 20.67 -34.02
C LEU A 315 13.14 21.18 -32.78
N ALA A 316 13.84 21.26 -31.64
CA ALA A 316 13.27 21.79 -30.39
C ALA A 316 12.83 23.24 -30.55
N ARG A 317 13.65 24.08 -31.21
CA ARG A 317 13.32 25.49 -31.46
C ARG A 317 12.06 25.65 -32.33
N ARG A 318 11.91 24.81 -33.36
CA ARG A 318 10.73 24.82 -34.24
C ARG A 318 9.45 24.39 -33.52
N LEU A 319 9.55 23.39 -32.64
CA LEU A 319 8.42 22.93 -31.81
C LEU A 319 7.97 24.01 -30.83
N GLN A 320 8.92 24.69 -30.17
CA GLN A 320 8.66 25.79 -29.25
C GLN A 320 7.91 26.94 -29.95
N GLU A 321 8.40 27.36 -31.12
CA GLU A 321 7.82 28.47 -31.88
C GLU A 321 6.39 28.15 -32.38
N GLN A 322 6.13 26.89 -32.76
CA GLN A 322 4.80 26.45 -33.18
C GLN A 322 3.79 26.44 -32.02
N GLU A 323 4.23 26.09 -30.81
CA GLU A 323 3.38 26.11 -29.62
C GLU A 323 3.06 27.54 -29.20
N ASP A 324 4.05 28.44 -29.23
CA ASP A 324 3.87 29.87 -28.94
C ASP A 324 2.91 30.54 -29.93
N LEU A 325 3.01 30.22 -31.23
CA LEU A 325 2.06 30.69 -32.25
C LEU A 325 0.62 30.19 -32.00
N ARG A 326 0.46 28.93 -31.58
CA ARG A 326 -0.86 28.38 -31.22
C ARG A 326 -1.42 29.05 -29.97
N ALA A 327 -0.59 29.29 -28.96
CA ALA A 327 -0.97 29.97 -27.73
C ALA A 327 -1.41 31.42 -28.02
N ALA A 328 -0.66 32.14 -28.86
CA ALA A 328 -1.00 33.51 -29.28
C ALA A 328 -2.33 33.56 -30.05
N ASN A 329 -2.57 32.63 -30.99
CA ASN A 329 -3.83 32.56 -31.74
C ASN A 329 -5.03 32.23 -30.82
N ASN A 330 -4.84 31.35 -29.83
CA ASN A 330 -5.88 31.04 -28.84
C ASN A 330 -6.19 32.25 -27.95
N MET A 331 -5.19 33.03 -27.56
CA MET A 331 -5.41 34.29 -26.84
C MET A 331 -6.18 35.30 -27.69
N GLN A 332 -5.86 35.44 -28.98
CA GLN A 332 -6.52 36.41 -29.87
C GLN A 332 -8.00 36.07 -30.12
N ASN A 333 -8.36 34.78 -30.19
CA ASN A 333 -9.76 34.32 -30.25
C ASN A 333 -10.51 34.52 -28.92
N GLY A 334 -9.82 34.52 -27.77
CA GLY A 334 -10.40 34.83 -26.46
C GLY A 334 -10.84 36.29 -26.32
N TYR A 335 -10.09 37.23 -26.90
CA TYR A 335 -10.42 38.66 -26.85
C TYR A 335 -11.56 39.07 -27.81
N ALA A 336 -11.74 38.38 -28.94
CA ALA A 336 -12.82 38.67 -29.89
C ALA A 336 -14.22 38.26 -29.38
N ASN A 337 -14.32 37.22 -28.55
CA ASN A 337 -15.60 36.74 -28.02
C ASN A 337 -16.12 37.56 -26.82
N ASN A 338 -15.25 38.30 -26.13
CA ASN A 338 -15.64 39.04 -24.93
C ASN A 338 -16.16 40.47 -25.22
N SER A 339 -16.09 40.94 -26.47
CA SER A 339 -16.60 42.26 -26.89
C SER A 339 -18.03 42.26 -27.45
N ARG A 340 -18.74 41.13 -27.44
CA ARG A 340 -20.10 41.00 -27.99
C ARG A 340 -21.25 41.02 -26.98
N ASN A 341 -20.99 41.04 -25.68
CA ASN A 341 -22.03 41.06 -24.65
C ASN A 341 -21.98 42.32 -23.79
N HIS A 342 -22.57 43.40 -24.30
CA HIS A 342 -23.09 44.50 -23.48
C HIS A 342 -24.61 44.55 -23.61
N PRO A 343 -25.40 44.44 -22.51
CA PRO A 343 -26.84 44.62 -22.56
C PRO A 343 -27.20 46.11 -22.49
N ARG A 344 -28.03 46.57 -23.43
CA ARG A 344 -28.71 47.88 -23.37
C ARG A 344 -30.04 47.74 -22.62
N GLU A 345 -30.26 48.58 -21.62
CA GLU A 345 -31.54 48.80 -20.94
C GLU A 345 -32.58 49.48 -21.86
N ARG A 346 -33.87 49.07 -21.78
CA ARG A 346 -35.04 49.99 -21.89
C ARG A 346 -36.40 49.38 -21.46
N PHE A 347 -36.96 49.91 -20.36
CA PHE A 347 -38.34 50.29 -19.98
C PHE A 347 -39.65 49.59 -20.50
N GLU A 348 -40.51 49.22 -19.50
CA GLU A 348 -42.01 49.32 -19.33
C GLU A 348 -42.98 48.77 -20.43
N ARG A 349 -44.19 48.18 -20.20
CA ARG A 349 -45.18 48.00 -19.10
C ARG A 349 -46.26 46.93 -19.52
N PRO A 350 -47.29 46.57 -18.70
CA PRO A 350 -48.01 45.27 -18.67
C PRO A 350 -49.47 45.26 -19.20
N ASP A 351 -50.07 44.06 -19.36
CA ASP A 351 -51.53 43.70 -19.26
C ASP A 351 -51.77 42.27 -19.84
N LYS A 352 -52.88 41.53 -19.68
CA LYS A 352 -53.79 41.12 -18.58
C LYS A 352 -54.71 40.00 -19.16
N HIS A 353 -55.24 39.10 -18.31
CA HIS A 353 -56.36 38.13 -18.54
C HIS A 353 -56.14 36.95 -19.53
N SER A 354 -56.67 35.73 -19.33
CA SER A 354 -57.98 35.35 -18.78
C SER A 354 -58.06 33.92 -18.20
N LYS A 355 -59.15 33.69 -17.47
CA LYS A 355 -59.59 32.51 -16.70
C LYS A 355 -60.04 31.33 -17.59
N LYS A 356 -60.02 30.09 -17.07
CA LYS A 356 -61.25 29.29 -16.81
C LYS A 356 -60.99 27.92 -16.14
N ASN A 357 -61.83 27.68 -15.12
CA ASN A 357 -62.10 26.44 -14.39
C ASN A 357 -62.57 25.27 -15.28
N LYS A 358 -62.36 24.03 -14.83
CA LYS A 358 -63.47 23.16 -14.34
C LYS A 358 -62.98 21.88 -13.64
N PHE A 359 -63.56 21.70 -12.45
CA PHE A 359 -63.80 20.47 -11.69
C PHE A 359 -64.30 19.29 -12.56
N LEU A 360 -63.97 18.05 -12.17
CA LEU A 360 -64.91 17.14 -11.49
C LEU A 360 -64.23 15.84 -11.02
N SER A 361 -64.65 15.42 -9.82
CA SER A 361 -64.45 14.15 -9.12
C SER A 361 -65.57 13.17 -9.49
N PHE A 362 -65.33 11.86 -9.48
CA PHE A 362 -66.01 10.88 -8.59
C PHE A 362 -65.72 9.39 -8.95
N ASN A 363 -65.40 8.62 -7.89
CA ASN A 363 -65.82 7.26 -7.51
C ASN A 363 -65.43 6.00 -8.32
N GLU A 364 -64.75 5.02 -7.68
CA GLU A 364 -65.26 3.84 -6.91
C GLU A 364 -65.85 2.76 -7.83
N SER A 365 -65.72 1.44 -7.65
CA SER A 365 -65.17 0.54 -6.63
C SER A 365 -65.28 -0.90 -7.18
N ASN A 366 -64.84 -1.87 -6.37
CA ASN A 366 -65.00 -3.34 -6.39
C ASN A 366 -63.85 -4.15 -6.98
N ASP A 367 -63.05 -4.90 -6.20
CA ASP A 367 -63.27 -5.88 -5.10
C ASP A 367 -63.35 -7.33 -5.62
N GLY A 368 -62.61 -8.23 -4.95
CA GLY A 368 -62.80 -9.67 -5.10
C GLY A 368 -61.59 -10.61 -4.89
N LYS A 369 -61.33 -10.97 -3.62
CA LYS A 369 -60.99 -12.34 -3.09
C LYS A 369 -59.61 -12.94 -3.50
N ASN A 370 -58.86 -13.73 -2.70
CA ASN A 370 -59.13 -14.55 -1.52
C ASN A 370 -57.81 -15.13 -0.92
N ARG A 371 -57.81 -15.36 0.41
CA ARG A 371 -57.26 -16.52 1.19
C ARG A 371 -55.77 -16.68 1.62
N LYS A 372 -55.60 -16.49 2.95
CA LYS A 372 -55.20 -17.46 4.03
C LYS A 372 -53.72 -17.84 4.34
N ARG A 373 -53.36 -17.50 5.60
CA ARG A 373 -52.84 -18.33 6.74
C ARG A 373 -51.33 -18.51 6.98
N ASP A 374 -50.91 -17.93 8.12
CA ASP A 374 -50.14 -18.48 9.27
C ASP A 374 -49.03 -19.53 9.07
N LYS A 375 -47.83 -19.22 9.63
CA LYS A 375 -47.27 -19.92 10.81
C LYS A 375 -45.92 -19.32 11.28
N LEU A 376 -45.89 -18.95 12.57
CA LEU A 376 -44.67 -18.84 13.39
C LEU A 376 -44.03 -20.21 13.65
N LYS A 377 -42.70 -20.23 13.79
CA LYS A 377 -41.80 -21.03 14.68
C LYS A 377 -40.37 -20.89 14.11
N LYS A 378 -39.26 -20.98 14.82
CA LYS A 378 -38.82 -20.92 16.23
C LYS A 378 -37.28 -21.04 16.13
N SER A 379 -36.57 -20.36 17.03
CA SER A 379 -35.14 -20.45 17.31
C SER A 379 -34.64 -21.89 17.54
N CYS A 380 -33.39 -22.19 17.12
CA CYS A 380 -32.61 -23.34 17.57
C CYS A 380 -31.22 -22.87 18.02
N THR A 381 -30.96 -23.07 19.31
CA THR A 381 -29.65 -23.07 19.97
C THR A 381 -29.09 -24.48 19.88
N ILE A 382 -27.80 -24.64 19.58
CA ILE A 382 -27.08 -25.90 19.85
C ILE A 382 -25.78 -25.56 20.59
N MET A 383 -25.54 -26.42 21.59
CA MET A 383 -24.48 -26.46 22.59
C MET A 383 -23.07 -26.51 22.03
#